data_AF-A0A918D4C5-F1
#
_entry.id   AF-A0A918D4C5-F1
#
_cell.length_a   1.000
_cell.length_b   1.000
_cell.length_c   1.000
_cell.angle_alpha   90.00
_cell.angle_beta   90.00
_cell.angle_gamma   90.00
#
_symmetry.space_group_name_H-M   'P 1'
#
loop_
_entity.id
_entity.type
_entity.pdbx_description
1 polymer ?
#
loop_
_entity_poly.entity_id
_entity_poly.type
_entity_poly.pdbx_seq_one_letter_code
_entity_poly.pdbx_strand_id
1 'polypeptide(L)'
;MDRKNTRRDWTMKELQFLEDNHEFMSNKELAAELNRSVGSVANQKVKMGLTKRNIYEVVKGYEVLATGTAEECAEQTGLSLNTIYFYTSPTHRRRSVDLDKAILVHRVDDT
;
A
#
# COMPACT_ATOMS: atom_id res chain seq x y z
N MET A 1 -21.42 31.62 16.67
CA MET A 1 -21.11 31.20 15.28
C MET A 1 -21.45 29.73 15.14
N ASP A 2 -22.60 29.42 14.55
CA ASP A 2 -22.98 28.04 14.25
C ASP A 2 -22.13 27.51 13.09
N ARG A 3 -21.27 26.53 13.37
CA ARG A 3 -20.59 25.76 12.32
C ARG A 3 -21.67 24.91 11.63
N LYS A 4 -22.20 25.37 10.50
CA LYS A 4 -22.99 24.52 9.60
C LYS A 4 -22.18 23.26 9.29
N ASN A 5 -22.71 22.09 9.65
CA ASN A 5 -22.12 20.81 9.28
C ASN A 5 -22.43 20.57 7.79
N THR A 6 -21.48 20.91 6.92
CA THR A 6 -21.60 20.83 5.45
C THR A 6 -21.18 19.47 4.87
N ARG A 7 -21.11 18.42 5.70
CA ARG A 7 -20.63 17.10 5.26
C ARG A 7 -21.73 16.38 4.49
N ARG A 8 -21.56 16.26 3.16
CA ARG A 8 -22.36 15.39 2.28
C ARG A 8 -22.11 13.93 2.65
N ASP A 9 -23.15 13.22 3.05
CA ASP A 9 -23.08 11.78 3.37
C ASP A 9 -22.76 10.93 2.14
N TRP A 10 -22.08 9.81 2.35
CA TRP A 10 -21.74 8.85 1.30
C TRP A 10 -22.95 7.95 1.01
N THR A 11 -23.36 7.91 -0.25
CA THR A 11 -24.44 7.03 -0.71
C THR A 11 -23.89 5.64 -1.02
N MET A 12 -24.75 4.62 -0.96
CA MET A 12 -24.37 3.25 -1.33
C MET A 12 -23.77 3.14 -2.74
N LYS A 13 -24.27 3.93 -3.70
CA LYS A 13 -23.72 3.97 -5.07
C LYS A 13 -22.29 4.49 -5.10
N GLU A 14 -22.00 5.53 -4.33
CA GLU A 14 -20.64 6.07 -4.24
C GLU A 14 -19.69 5.10 -3.54
N LEU A 15 -20.18 4.39 -2.51
CA LEU A 15 -19.40 3.36 -1.82
C LEU A 15 -19.09 2.18 -2.75
N GLN A 16 -20.08 1.68 -3.49
CA GLN A 16 -19.89 0.62 -4.46
C GLN A 16 -18.90 1.04 -5.55
N PHE A 17 -19.06 2.26 -6.07
CA PHE A 17 -18.12 2.79 -7.06
C PHE A 17 -16.68 2.85 -6.54
N LEU A 18 -16.47 3.21 -5.27
CA LEU A 18 -15.14 3.14 -4.67
C LEU A 18 -14.62 1.70 -4.61
N GLU A 19 -15.42 0.76 -4.12
CA GLU A 19 -15.03 -0.65 -4.01
C GLU A 19 -14.62 -1.22 -5.38
N ASP A 20 -15.42 -0.98 -6.42
CA ASP A 20 -15.20 -1.53 -7.75
C ASP A 20 -13.98 -0.92 -8.47
N ASN A 21 -13.61 0.33 -8.16
CA ASN A 21 -12.65 1.09 -8.97
C ASN A 21 -11.36 1.48 -8.23
N HIS A 22 -11.28 1.30 -6.90
CA HIS A 22 -10.17 1.84 -6.10
C HIS A 22 -8.77 1.29 -6.45
N GLU A 23 -8.69 0.11 -7.06
CA GLU A 23 -7.46 -0.54 -7.49
C GLU A 23 -6.94 0.01 -8.82
N PHE A 24 -7.84 0.46 -9.69
CA PHE A 24 -7.54 0.88 -11.07
C PHE A 24 -7.52 2.40 -11.26
N MET A 25 -8.23 3.15 -10.40
CA MET A 25 -8.34 4.59 -10.49
C MET A 25 -7.57 5.30 -9.38
N SER A 26 -6.91 6.40 -9.74
CA SER A 26 -6.29 7.30 -8.77
C SER A 26 -7.36 8.02 -7.93
N ASN A 27 -6.97 8.47 -6.73
CA ASN A 27 -7.87 9.27 -5.89
C ASN A 27 -8.36 10.55 -6.58
N LYS A 28 -7.63 11.06 -7.58
CA LYS A 28 -8.02 12.23 -8.38
C LYS A 28 -9.14 11.89 -9.35
N GLU A 29 -9.05 10.76 -10.04
CA GLU A 29 -10.08 10.31 -10.99
C GLU A 29 -11.35 9.90 -10.25
N LEU A 30 -11.22 9.14 -9.15
CA LEU A 30 -12.35 8.79 -8.28
C LEU A 30 -13.07 10.04 -7.76
N ALA A 31 -12.32 11.07 -7.36
CA ALA A 31 -12.87 12.32 -6.87
C ALA A 31 -13.64 13.10 -7.96
N ALA A 32 -13.12 13.11 -9.18
CA ALA A 32 -13.79 13.73 -10.32
C ALA A 32 -15.12 13.04 -10.64
N GLU A 33 -15.14 11.71 -10.71
CA GLU A 33 -16.34 10.93 -11.04
C GLU A 33 -17.43 11.06 -9.96
N LEU A 34 -17.03 11.04 -8.68
CA LEU A 34 -17.95 11.13 -7.55
C LEU A 34 -18.37 12.57 -7.21
N ASN A 35 -17.78 13.56 -7.90
CA ASN A 35 -17.90 14.97 -7.58
C ASN A 35 -17.65 15.25 -6.09
N ARG A 36 -16.49 14.78 -5.59
CA ARG A 36 -16.02 14.95 -4.21
C ARG A 36 -14.58 15.47 -4.22
N SER A 37 -14.11 15.93 -3.06
CA SER A 37 -12.70 16.27 -2.93
C SER A 37 -11.83 15.00 -2.84
N VAL A 38 -10.60 15.09 -3.36
CA VAL A 38 -9.60 14.02 -3.26
C VAL A 38 -9.37 13.58 -1.81
N GLY A 39 -9.32 14.53 -0.87
CA GLY A 39 -9.18 14.22 0.55
C GLY A 39 -10.39 13.48 1.13
N SER A 40 -11.61 13.79 0.68
CA SER A 40 -12.81 13.05 1.10
C SER A 40 -12.76 11.61 0.60
N VAL A 41 -12.35 11.38 -0.64
CA VAL A 41 -12.18 10.04 -1.23
C VAL A 41 -11.10 9.26 -0.49
N ALA A 42 -9.92 9.86 -0.27
CA ALA A 42 -8.82 9.21 0.43
C ALA A 42 -9.24 8.77 1.84
N ASN A 43 -9.89 9.66 2.61
CA ASN A 43 -10.38 9.33 3.94
C ASN A 43 -11.45 8.24 3.92
N GLN A 44 -12.33 8.24 2.92
CA GLN A 44 -13.35 7.21 2.80
C GLN A 44 -12.74 5.84 2.44
N LYS A 45 -11.78 5.78 1.51
CA LYS A 45 -11.04 4.55 1.19
C LYS A 45 -10.36 3.97 2.42
N VAL A 46 -9.71 4.81 3.24
CA VAL A 46 -9.11 4.37 4.51
C VAL A 46 -10.15 3.76 5.44
N LYS A 47 -11.31 4.41 5.60
CA LYS A 47 -12.40 3.87 6.44
C LYS A 47 -12.96 2.54 5.93
N MET A 48 -12.97 2.35 4.62
CA MET A 48 -13.44 1.13 3.97
C MET A 48 -12.36 0.05 3.82
N GLY A 49 -11.11 0.32 4.22
CA GLY A 49 -9.99 -0.61 4.02
C GLY A 49 -9.52 -0.73 2.56
N LEU A 50 -9.96 0.14 1.67
CA LEU A 50 -9.68 0.14 0.23
C LEU A 50 -8.32 0.82 -0.11
N THR A 51 -7.35 0.73 0.79
CA THR A 51 -6.01 1.26 0.55
C THR A 51 -5.19 0.24 -0.19
N LYS A 52 -4.41 0.68 -1.19
CA LYS A 52 -3.49 -0.21 -1.91
C LYS A 52 -2.56 -0.90 -0.91
N ARG A 53 -2.54 -2.23 -0.93
CA ARG A 53 -1.62 -3.02 -0.12
C ARG A 53 -0.25 -2.98 -0.77
N ASN A 54 0.79 -2.69 0.01
CA ASN A 54 2.16 -2.81 -0.46
C ASN A 54 2.58 -4.26 -0.39
N ILE A 55 2.82 -4.87 -1.55
CA ILE A 55 3.32 -6.23 -1.64
C ILE A 55 4.84 -6.20 -1.79
N TYR A 56 5.50 -7.09 -1.07
CA TYR A 56 6.95 -7.25 -1.04
C TYR A 56 7.33 -8.68 -1.38
N GLU A 57 8.48 -8.83 -2.01
CA GLU A 57 9.16 -10.10 -2.20
C GLU A 57 10.47 -10.09 -1.42
N VAL A 58 10.64 -11.06 -0.53
CA VAL A 58 11.88 -11.28 0.23
C VAL A 58 12.69 -12.35 -0.49
N VAL A 59 13.89 -12.01 -0.93
CA VAL A 59 14.73 -12.85 -1.78
C VAL A 59 16.09 -13.09 -1.12
N LYS A 60 16.64 -14.30 -1.25
CA LYS A 60 18.02 -14.62 -0.87
C LYS A 60 18.68 -15.38 -2.02
N GLY A 61 19.71 -14.79 -2.64
CA GLY A 61 20.26 -15.30 -3.90
C GLY A 61 19.18 -15.34 -4.99
N TYR A 62 18.78 -16.54 -5.42
CA TYR A 62 17.73 -16.77 -6.43
C TYR A 62 16.43 -17.33 -5.85
N GLU A 63 16.33 -17.46 -4.53
CA GLU A 63 15.18 -18.05 -3.85
C GLU A 63 14.26 -16.96 -3.30
N VAL A 64 12.96 -17.04 -3.63
CA VAL A 64 11.92 -16.22 -2.99
C VAL A 64 11.52 -16.89 -1.68
N LEU A 65 11.81 -16.22 -0.57
CA LEU A 65 11.51 -16.72 0.78
C LEU A 65 10.11 -16.36 1.25
N ALA A 66 9.56 -15.22 0.78
CA ALA A 66 8.21 -14.78 1.10
C ALA A 66 7.68 -13.77 0.07
N THR A 67 6.37 -13.78 -0.14
CA THR A 67 5.63 -12.78 -0.91
C THR A 67 4.38 -12.39 -0.14
N GLY A 68 4.14 -11.09 0.05
CA GLY A 68 2.99 -10.60 0.81
C GLY A 68 3.17 -9.17 1.32
N THR A 69 2.34 -8.74 2.26
CA THR A 69 2.57 -7.49 2.99
C THR A 69 3.86 -7.57 3.82
N ALA A 70 4.34 -6.43 4.32
CA ALA A 70 5.54 -6.42 5.15
C ALA A 70 5.36 -7.27 6.42
N GLU A 71 4.14 -7.30 6.98
CA GLU A 71 3.76 -8.13 8.12
C GLU A 71 3.78 -9.63 7.76
N GLU A 72 3.15 -10.01 6.65
CA GLU A 72 3.13 -11.40 6.17
C GLU A 72 4.55 -11.90 5.88
N CYS A 73 5.39 -11.07 5.27
CA CYS A 73 6.80 -11.37 5.01
C CYS A 73 7.60 -11.52 6.31
N ALA A 74 7.38 -10.64 7.29
CA ALA A 74 8.02 -10.72 8.60
C ALA A 74 7.69 -12.05 9.31
N GLU A 75 6.41 -12.45 9.28
CA GLU A 75 5.96 -13.73 9.84
C GLU A 75 6.59 -14.93 9.13
N GLN A 76 6.52 -14.98 7.80
CA GLN A 76 7.02 -16.11 7.00
C GLN A 76 8.54 -16.29 7.14
N THR A 77 9.29 -15.19 7.20
CA THR A 77 10.77 -15.22 7.23
C THR A 77 11.36 -15.19 8.63
N GLY A 78 10.55 -14.93 9.66
CA GLY A 78 11.01 -14.71 11.04
C GLY A 78 11.79 -13.39 11.24
N LEU A 79 11.74 -12.47 10.27
CA LEU A 79 12.38 -11.16 10.36
C LEU A 79 11.48 -10.16 11.09
N SER A 80 12.07 -9.11 11.66
CA SER A 80 11.27 -8.01 12.19
C SER A 80 10.67 -7.17 11.05
N LEU A 81 9.48 -6.61 11.28
CA LEU A 81 8.84 -5.68 10.34
C LEU A 81 9.76 -4.50 9.96
N ASN A 82 10.51 -3.97 10.93
CA ASN A 82 11.50 -2.92 10.68
C ASN A 82 12.64 -3.38 9.78
N THR A 83 13.05 -4.65 9.87
CA THR A 83 14.06 -5.22 8.99
C THR A 83 13.56 -5.29 7.56
N ILE A 84 12.31 -5.73 7.35
CA ILE A 84 11.66 -5.73 6.02
C ILE A 84 11.72 -4.33 5.41
N TYR A 85 11.28 -3.30 6.14
CA TYR A 85 11.35 -1.91 5.66
C TYR A 85 12.79 -1.42 5.43
N PHE A 86 13.72 -1.72 6.33
CA PHE A 86 15.12 -1.33 6.18
C PHE A 86 15.74 -1.92 4.91
N TYR A 87 15.41 -3.17 4.57
CA TYR A 87 15.91 -3.84 3.36
C TYR A 87 15.35 -3.24 2.07
N THR A 88 14.18 -2.58 2.13
CA THR A 88 13.66 -1.79 1.00
C THR A 88 14.37 -0.45 0.79
N SER A 89 15.26 -0.04 1.72
CA SER A 89 15.90 1.27 1.65
C SER A 89 17.03 1.32 0.60
N PRO A 90 17.26 2.48 -0.06
CA PRO A 90 18.37 2.65 -1.01
C PRO A 90 19.75 2.40 -0.38
N THR A 91 19.90 2.68 0.91
CA THR A 91 21.15 2.49 1.65
C THR A 91 21.50 1.01 1.80
N HIS A 92 20.51 0.14 2.02
CA HIS A 92 20.75 -1.30 2.15
C HIS A 92 21.05 -1.93 0.78
N ARG A 93 20.30 -1.56 -0.26
CA ARG A 93 20.52 -2.03 -1.64
C ARG A 93 21.95 -1.78 -2.16
N ARG A 94 22.62 -0.70 -1.73
CA ARG A 94 24.01 -0.41 -2.16
C ARG A 94 25.08 -1.24 -1.47
N ARG A 95 24.78 -1.90 -0.34
CA ARG A 95 25.76 -2.62 0.51
C ARG A 95 25.77 -4.14 0.31
N SER A 96 24.91 -4.69 -0.54
CA SER A 96 24.87 -6.13 -0.84
C SER A 96 25.97 -6.49 -1.86
N VAL A 97 27.20 -6.67 -1.37
CA VAL A 97 28.37 -7.03 -2.20
C VAL A 97 28.47 -8.55 -2.44
N ASP A 98 27.71 -9.35 -1.67
CA ASP A 98 27.60 -10.81 -1.81
C ASP A 98 26.10 -11.17 -1.94
N LEU A 99 25.63 -11.25 -3.19
CA LEU A 99 24.21 -11.44 -3.51
C LEU A 99 23.67 -12.81 -3.07
N ASP A 100 24.54 -13.81 -2.93
CA ASP A 100 24.16 -15.15 -2.47
C ASP A 100 23.87 -15.20 -0.97
N LYS A 101 24.35 -14.21 -0.20
CA LYS A 101 24.13 -14.13 1.27
C LYS A 101 23.19 -13.01 1.69
N ALA A 102 23.05 -11.96 0.87
CA ALA A 102 22.20 -10.82 1.21
C ALA A 102 20.71 -11.18 1.06
N ILE A 103 19.91 -10.81 2.06
CA ILE A 103 18.46 -10.80 1.93
C ILE A 103 18.07 -9.46 1.30
N LEU A 104 17.37 -9.52 0.17
CA LEU A 104 16.83 -8.36 -0.52
C LEU A 104 15.32 -8.33 -0.33
N VAL A 105 14.76 -7.12 -0.25
CA VAL A 105 13.32 -6.90 -0.22
C VAL A 105 12.94 -5.93 -1.32
N HIS A 106 12.15 -6.42 -2.27
CA HIS A 106 11.64 -5.65 -3.40
C HIS A 106 10.17 -5.36 -3.19
N ARG A 107 9.74 -4.14 -3.48
CA ARG A 107 8.30 -3.83 -3.52
C ARG A 107 7.80 -4.14 -4.93
N VAL A 108 6.77 -4.98 -5.03
CA VAL A 108 6.26 -5.52 -6.30
C VAL A 108 5.66 -4.41 -7.17
N ASP A 109 5.06 -3.39 -6.55
CA ASP A 109 4.44 -2.24 -7.22
C ASP A 109 5.42 -1.21 -7.83
N ASP A 110 6.73 -1.40 -7.65
CA ASP A 110 7.75 -0.51 -8.24
C ASP A 110 8.19 -1.00 -9.66
N THR A 111 7.41 -1.89 -10.29
CA THR A 111 7.62 -2.40 -11.67
C THR A 111 6.74 -1.72 -12.71
#